data_AF-A0A537XF03-F1
#
_entry.id   AF-A0A537XF03-F1
#
_cell.length_a   1.000
_cell.length_b   1.000
_cell.length_c   1.000
_cell.angle_alpha   90.00
_cell.angle_beta   90.00
_cell.angle_gamma   90.00
#
_symmetry.space_group_name_H-M   'P 1'
#
loop_
_entity.id
_entity.type
_entity.pdbx_description
1 polymer ?
#
loop_
_entity_poly.entity_id
_entity_poly.type
_entity_poly.pdbx_seq_one_letter_code
_entity_poly.pdbx_strand_id
1 'polypeptide(L)'
;HYAYHPANDAVLSLHEMFGATGKMQPKWHILDENEIEDGIDELGVLIYGHAKNAYWYGSQLSIEETRAIAPYQNATGMQVSSAVLAGMVWALENPTAGIVEADELDFRRCLEIQMPYLGPVKGFYTDWTPLTDRPGLFPEDIDESDPWQFRNVLVR
;
A
#
# COMPACT_ATOMS: atom_id res chain seq x y z
N HIS A 1 -1.84 3.79 11.33
CA HIS A 1 -0.81 4.64 10.66
C HIS A 1 -0.59 4.07 9.26
N TYR A 2 0.00 4.84 8.35
CA TYR A 2 0.31 4.37 6.99
C TYR A 2 1.76 4.75 6.66
N ALA A 3 2.55 3.78 6.21
CA ALA A 3 3.88 3.99 5.66
C ALA A 3 3.78 3.90 4.13
N TYR A 4 3.63 5.06 3.48
CA TYR A 4 3.39 5.15 2.04
C TYR A 4 4.58 5.75 1.32
N HIS A 5 5.19 4.96 0.43
CA HIS A 5 6.17 5.44 -0.54
C HIS A 5 5.50 5.48 -1.91
N PRO A 6 5.07 6.65 -2.40
CA PRO A 6 4.43 6.75 -3.71
C PRO A 6 5.47 6.59 -4.83
N ALA A 7 5.03 6.62 -6.09
CA ALA A 7 5.93 6.70 -7.24
C ALA A 7 6.91 7.89 -7.12
N ASN A 8 8.09 7.77 -7.73
CA ASN A 8 9.16 8.78 -7.63
C ASN A 8 8.68 10.19 -8.01
N ASP A 9 7.86 10.32 -9.04
CA ASP A 9 7.29 11.61 -9.46
C ASP A 9 6.39 12.23 -8.39
N ALA A 10 5.65 11.41 -7.64
CA ALA A 10 4.84 11.85 -6.52
C ALA A 10 5.71 12.21 -5.29
N VAL A 11 6.82 11.50 -5.05
CA VAL A 11 7.82 11.91 -4.04
C VAL A 11 8.38 13.30 -4.36
N LEU A 12 8.76 13.54 -5.62
CA LEU A 12 9.25 14.85 -6.07
C LEU A 12 8.16 15.92 -5.98
N SER A 13 6.92 15.59 -6.35
CA SER A 13 5.77 16.50 -6.27
C SER A 13 5.50 16.94 -4.82
N LEU A 14 5.61 16.02 -3.85
CA LEU A 14 5.48 16.36 -2.42
C LEU A 14 6.63 17.24 -1.96
N HIS A 15 7.87 16.92 -2.37
CA HIS A 15 9.03 17.75 -2.04
C HIS A 15 8.90 19.18 -2.58
N GLU A 16 8.45 19.34 -3.82
CA GLU A 16 8.19 20.65 -4.44
C GLU A 16 7.11 21.41 -3.66
N MET A 17 5.97 20.78 -3.37
CA MET A 17 4.85 21.41 -2.67
C MET A 17 5.24 21.90 -1.27
N PHE A 18 5.90 21.05 -0.47
CA PHE A 18 6.34 21.42 0.88
C PHE A 18 7.51 22.41 0.86
N GLY A 19 8.43 22.28 -0.10
CA GLY A 19 9.48 23.27 -0.35
C GLY A 19 8.93 24.65 -0.73
N ALA A 20 7.78 24.69 -1.42
CA ALA A 20 7.01 25.89 -1.71
C ALA A 20 6.09 26.32 -0.55
N THR A 21 6.46 25.99 0.69
CA THR A 21 5.72 26.31 1.92
C THR A 21 4.25 25.86 1.89
N GLY A 22 3.98 24.68 1.32
CA GLY A 22 2.63 24.10 1.24
C GLY A 22 1.75 24.70 0.14
N LYS A 23 2.32 25.46 -0.81
CA LYS A 23 1.58 25.96 -1.97
C LYS A 23 1.49 24.87 -3.03
N MET A 24 0.26 24.54 -3.43
CA MET A 24 -0.01 23.58 -4.50
C MET A 24 0.56 24.05 -5.85
N GLN A 25 1.02 23.08 -6.65
CA GLN A 25 1.40 23.30 -8.04
C GLN A 25 0.23 23.86 -8.87
N PRO A 26 0.49 24.71 -9.87
CA PRO A 26 -0.55 25.26 -10.73
C PRO A 26 -1.18 24.21 -11.68
N LYS A 27 -0.56 23.05 -11.83
CA LYS A 27 -1.02 21.92 -12.64
C LYS A 27 -0.70 20.62 -11.91
N TRP A 28 -1.53 19.61 -12.17
CA TRP A 28 -1.33 18.23 -11.74
C TRP A 28 -1.72 17.31 -12.89
N HIS A 29 -1.16 16.11 -12.90
CA HIS A 29 -1.42 15.09 -13.91
C HIS A 29 -1.40 13.71 -13.24
N ILE A 30 -2.32 12.84 -13.63
CA ILE A 30 -2.34 11.45 -13.20
C ILE A 30 -1.81 10.63 -14.36
N LEU A 31 -0.79 9.81 -14.11
CA LEU A 31 -0.17 8.98 -15.14
C LEU A 31 -1.15 7.92 -15.65
N ASP A 32 -1.42 7.97 -16.95
CA ASP A 32 -2.19 7.00 -17.72
C ASP A 32 -1.40 5.70 -17.89
N GLU A 33 -2.09 4.57 -18.12
CA GLU A 33 -1.41 3.29 -18.32
C GLU A 33 -0.46 3.29 -19.52
N ASN A 34 -0.61 4.19 -20.49
CA ASN A 34 0.27 4.29 -21.65
C ASN A 34 1.48 5.21 -21.42
N GLU A 35 1.50 5.98 -20.32
CA GLU A 35 2.61 6.88 -19.95
C GLU A 35 3.61 6.22 -19.02
N ILE A 36 3.20 5.18 -18.29
CA ILE A 36 4.04 4.45 -17.35
C ILE A 36 4.92 3.47 -18.14
N GLU A 37 6.25 3.54 -18.07
CA GLU A 37 7.10 2.61 -18.84
C GLU A 37 7.13 1.20 -18.21
N ASP A 38 7.32 1.15 -16.89
CA ASP A 38 7.41 -0.07 -16.08
C ASP A 38 6.94 0.20 -14.64
N GLY A 39 6.94 -0.85 -13.81
CA GLY A 39 6.76 -0.74 -12.36
C GLY A 39 5.62 -1.59 -11.80
N ILE A 40 5.57 -1.64 -10.46
CA ILE A 40 4.53 -2.32 -9.70
C ILE A 40 3.91 -1.36 -8.68
N ASP A 41 2.67 -1.64 -8.28
CA ASP A 41 2.11 -1.14 -7.03
C ASP A 41 2.15 -2.27 -5.99
N GLU A 42 3.13 -2.20 -5.09
CA GLU A 42 3.27 -3.16 -3.99
C GLU A 42 2.49 -2.68 -2.76
N LEU A 43 1.27 -3.18 -2.63
CA LEU A 43 0.34 -2.80 -1.57
C LEU A 43 0.02 -4.00 -0.68
N GLY A 44 0.30 -3.85 0.61
CA GLY A 44 0.07 -4.89 1.59
C GLY A 44 0.04 -4.39 3.02
N VAL A 45 -0.11 -5.34 3.93
CA VAL A 45 -0.09 -5.11 5.37
C VAL A 45 1.18 -5.72 5.96
N LEU A 46 1.89 -4.95 6.80
CA LEU A 46 3.01 -5.45 7.59
C LEU A 46 2.55 -5.65 9.04
N ILE A 47 2.41 -6.91 9.44
CA ILE A 47 2.11 -7.29 10.83
C ILE A 47 3.43 -7.54 11.54
N TYR A 48 3.65 -6.92 12.70
CA TYR A 48 4.92 -6.97 13.41
C TYR A 48 4.77 -7.15 14.93
N GLY A 49 5.87 -7.48 15.59
CA GLY A 49 5.94 -7.69 17.05
C GLY A 49 5.58 -9.10 17.52
N HIS A 50 5.22 -10.00 16.60
CA HIS A 50 5.00 -11.42 16.91
C HIS A 50 6.32 -12.20 16.98
N ALA A 51 6.31 -13.44 17.47
CA ALA A 51 7.52 -14.28 17.63
C ALA A 51 8.33 -14.53 16.35
N LYS A 52 7.72 -14.38 15.16
CA LYS A 52 8.40 -14.44 13.85
C LYS A 52 8.81 -13.05 13.32
N ASN A 53 9.00 -12.09 14.23
CA ASN A 53 9.27 -10.67 13.98
C ASN A 53 8.19 -9.94 13.16
N ALA A 54 8.31 -9.91 11.83
CA ALA A 54 7.37 -9.23 10.95
C ALA A 54 6.99 -10.09 9.73
N TYR A 55 5.75 -9.91 9.28
CA TYR A 55 5.16 -10.59 8.15
C TYR A 55 4.41 -9.59 7.26
N TRP A 56 4.89 -9.43 6.03
CA TRP A 56 4.21 -8.67 5.00
C TRP A 56 3.30 -9.58 4.19
N TYR A 57 2.07 -9.14 3.91
CA TYR A 57 1.15 -9.84 3.02
C TYR A 57 0.43 -8.85 2.11
N GLY A 58 0.49 -9.06 0.80
CA GLY A 58 -0.08 -8.10 -0.15
C GLY A 58 0.12 -8.46 -1.61
N SER A 59 -0.35 -7.55 -2.45
CA SER A 59 -0.30 -7.56 -3.92
C SER A 59 1.01 -6.96 -4.41
N GLN A 60 1.56 -7.53 -5.49
CA GLN A 60 2.73 -7.02 -6.23
C GLN A 60 2.37 -6.76 -7.70
N LEU A 61 1.16 -6.23 -7.95
CA LEU A 61 0.60 -6.07 -9.30
C LEU A 61 1.46 -5.13 -10.16
N SER A 62 1.84 -5.60 -11.34
CA SER A 62 2.61 -4.82 -12.31
C SER A 62 1.73 -4.08 -13.31
N ILE A 63 2.30 -3.03 -13.93
CA ILE A 63 1.61 -2.30 -15.01
C ILE A 63 1.39 -3.18 -16.25
N GLU A 64 2.33 -4.08 -16.56
CA GLU A 64 2.22 -5.00 -17.70
C GLU A 64 1.09 -6.01 -17.50
N GLU A 65 0.98 -6.59 -16.30
CA GLU A 65 -0.12 -7.48 -15.95
C GLU A 65 -1.46 -6.73 -15.95
N THR A 66 -1.48 -5.52 -15.39
CA THR A 66 -2.67 -4.65 -15.39
C THR A 66 -3.21 -4.45 -16.81
N ARG A 67 -2.35 -4.04 -17.75
CA ARG A 67 -2.71 -3.83 -19.17
C ARG A 67 -3.26 -5.09 -19.83
N ALA A 68 -2.78 -6.27 -19.43
CA ALA A 68 -3.22 -7.53 -19.99
C ALA A 68 -4.63 -7.94 -19.52
N ILE A 69 -5.05 -7.50 -18.32
CA ILE A 69 -6.27 -8.00 -17.67
C ILE A 69 -7.42 -6.99 -17.60
N ALA A 70 -7.17 -5.67 -17.60
CA ALA A 70 -8.22 -4.68 -17.84
C ALA A 70 -7.69 -3.35 -18.42
N PRO A 71 -8.47 -2.67 -19.27
CA PRO A 71 -8.06 -1.41 -19.89
C PRO A 71 -8.25 -0.19 -18.97
N TYR A 72 -7.70 0.95 -19.41
CA TYR A 72 -7.98 2.31 -18.91
C TYR A 72 -7.58 2.58 -17.46
N GLN A 73 -6.59 1.84 -16.95
CA GLN A 73 -6.10 2.03 -15.60
C GLN A 73 -4.67 1.51 -15.44
N ASN A 74 -3.92 2.18 -14.57
CA ASN A 74 -2.63 1.70 -14.07
C ASN A 74 -2.81 0.70 -12.91
N ALA A 75 -1.70 0.13 -12.41
CA ALA A 75 -1.72 -0.88 -11.35
C ALA A 75 -2.42 -0.39 -10.07
N THR A 76 -2.18 0.86 -9.66
CA THR A 76 -2.88 1.49 -8.52
C THR A 76 -4.38 1.51 -8.75
N GLY A 77 -4.83 1.93 -9.94
CA GLY A 77 -6.23 1.98 -10.32
C GLY A 77 -6.90 0.60 -10.30
N MET A 78 -6.21 -0.43 -10.80
CA MET A 78 -6.70 -1.81 -10.79
C MET A 78 -6.95 -2.37 -9.39
N GLN A 79 -6.03 -2.12 -8.45
CA GLN A 79 -6.20 -2.59 -7.07
C GLN A 79 -7.44 -1.96 -6.42
N VAL A 80 -7.72 -0.69 -6.71
CA VAL A 80 -8.91 0.01 -6.21
C VAL A 80 -10.19 -0.45 -6.92
N SER A 81 -10.20 -0.49 -8.25
CA SER A 81 -11.40 -0.83 -9.03
C SER A 81 -11.85 -2.27 -8.78
N SER A 82 -10.91 -3.21 -8.63
CA SER A 82 -11.18 -4.60 -8.27
C SER A 82 -11.73 -4.75 -6.84
N ALA A 83 -11.27 -3.92 -5.88
CA ALA A 83 -11.84 -3.90 -4.54
C ALA A 83 -13.29 -3.42 -4.54
N VAL A 84 -13.58 -2.37 -5.34
CA VAL A 84 -14.95 -1.88 -5.53
C VAL A 84 -15.83 -2.96 -6.16
N LEU A 85 -15.34 -3.67 -7.18
CA LEU A 85 -16.05 -4.81 -7.79
C LEU A 85 -16.39 -5.89 -6.75
N ALA A 86 -15.41 -6.30 -5.94
CA ALA A 86 -15.62 -7.29 -4.88
C ALA A 86 -16.66 -6.82 -3.85
N GLY A 87 -16.58 -5.56 -3.40
CA GLY A 87 -17.57 -4.97 -2.49
C GLY A 87 -18.97 -4.90 -3.10
N MET A 88 -19.09 -4.58 -4.40
CA MET A 88 -20.38 -4.60 -5.10
C MET A 88 -20.98 -6.00 -5.18
N VAL A 89 -20.17 -7.02 -5.50
CA VAL A 89 -20.62 -8.42 -5.50
C VAL A 89 -21.09 -8.82 -4.11
N TRP A 90 -20.30 -8.54 -3.07
CA TRP A 90 -20.67 -8.85 -1.69
C TRP A 90 -21.98 -8.15 -1.27
N ALA A 91 -22.16 -6.88 -1.65
CA ALA A 91 -23.37 -6.11 -1.34
C ALA A 91 -24.62 -6.69 -2.03
N LEU A 92 -24.49 -7.19 -3.26
CA LEU A 92 -25.57 -7.88 -3.96
C LEU A 92 -25.91 -9.23 -3.30
N GLU A 93 -24.91 -9.93 -2.76
CA GLU A 93 -25.09 -11.18 -2.02
C GLU A 93 -25.64 -10.96 -0.61
N ASN A 94 -25.42 -9.78 -0.02
CA ASN A 94 -25.80 -9.43 1.36
C ASN A 94 -26.61 -8.11 1.42
N PRO A 95 -27.75 -8.00 0.72
CA PRO A 95 -28.41 -6.70 0.47
C PRO A 95 -29.07 -6.05 1.70
N THR A 96 -29.18 -6.78 2.81
CA THR A 96 -29.83 -6.31 4.05
C THR A 96 -28.85 -6.14 5.21
N ALA A 97 -27.54 -6.09 4.94
CA ALA A 97 -26.49 -5.97 5.97
C ALA A 97 -26.43 -4.58 6.64
N GLY A 98 -27.11 -3.57 6.09
CA GLY A 98 -27.06 -2.20 6.60
C GLY A 98 -25.82 -1.45 6.10
N ILE A 99 -25.39 -0.46 6.87
CA ILE A 99 -24.13 0.26 6.62
C ILE A 99 -23.01 -0.58 7.23
N VAL A 100 -22.01 -0.93 6.42
CA VAL A 100 -20.89 -1.77 6.82
C VAL A 100 -19.56 -1.20 6.31
N GLU A 101 -18.47 -1.54 6.98
CA GLU A 101 -17.08 -1.25 6.58
C GLU A 101 -16.38 -2.51 6.06
N ALA A 102 -15.25 -2.35 5.36
CA ALA A 102 -14.49 -3.46 4.76
C ALA A 102 -14.14 -4.59 5.76
N ASP A 103 -13.91 -4.23 7.03
CA ASP A 103 -13.62 -5.16 8.13
C ASP A 103 -14.80 -6.07 8.51
N GLU A 104 -16.03 -5.69 8.13
CA GLU A 104 -17.26 -6.44 8.41
C GLU A 104 -17.69 -7.34 7.25
N LEU A 105 -17.05 -7.21 6.08
CA LEU A 105 -17.33 -8.05 4.91
C LEU A 105 -16.69 -9.44 5.07
N ASP A 106 -17.23 -10.43 4.36
CA ASP A 106 -16.54 -11.73 4.25
C ASP A 106 -15.29 -11.56 3.38
N PHE A 107 -14.14 -11.41 4.05
CA PHE A 107 -12.87 -11.19 3.38
C PHE A 107 -12.50 -12.31 2.40
N ARG A 108 -12.94 -13.56 2.64
CA ARG A 108 -12.65 -14.67 1.72
C ARG A 108 -13.43 -14.51 0.44
N ARG A 109 -14.71 -14.14 0.54
CA ARG A 109 -15.55 -13.90 -0.63
C ARG A 109 -15.07 -12.69 -1.42
N CYS A 110 -14.74 -11.59 -0.74
CA CYS A 110 -14.21 -10.41 -1.40
C CYS A 110 -12.88 -10.72 -2.11
N LEU A 111 -11.95 -11.41 -1.45
CA LEU A 111 -10.68 -11.80 -2.06
C LEU A 111 -10.87 -12.81 -3.19
N GLU A 112 -11.83 -13.73 -3.13
CA GLU A 112 -12.13 -14.66 -4.23
C GLU A 112 -12.45 -13.89 -5.53
N ILE A 113 -13.22 -12.80 -5.42
CA ILE A 113 -13.57 -11.94 -6.56
C ILE A 113 -12.40 -11.05 -6.98
N GLN A 114 -11.63 -10.55 -6.02
CA GLN A 114 -10.56 -9.58 -6.30
C GLN A 114 -9.27 -10.24 -6.79
N MET A 115 -8.95 -11.46 -6.35
CA MET A 115 -7.68 -12.14 -6.61
C MET A 115 -7.22 -12.15 -8.07
N PRO A 116 -8.11 -12.34 -9.08
CA PRO A 116 -7.73 -12.31 -10.49
C PRO A 116 -7.12 -10.98 -10.96
N TYR A 117 -7.26 -9.90 -10.18
CA TYR A 117 -6.85 -8.54 -10.52
C TYR A 117 -5.68 -8.02 -9.68
N LEU A 118 -5.09 -8.84 -8.81
CA LEU A 118 -4.06 -8.43 -7.86
C LEU A 118 -2.65 -8.90 -8.23
N GLY A 119 -2.49 -9.58 -9.37
CA GLY A 119 -1.22 -10.20 -9.74
C GLY A 119 -0.70 -11.13 -8.63
N PRO A 120 0.62 -11.16 -8.35
CA PRO A 120 1.15 -11.97 -7.26
C PRO A 120 0.68 -11.45 -5.89
N VAL A 121 -0.12 -12.25 -5.19
CA VAL A 121 -0.44 -12.03 -3.77
C VAL A 121 0.38 -12.98 -2.91
N LYS A 122 1.32 -12.45 -2.13
CA LYS A 122 2.34 -13.24 -1.43
C LYS A 122 2.54 -12.79 0.01
N GLY A 123 3.10 -13.70 0.80
CA GLY A 123 3.50 -13.49 2.17
C GLY A 123 5.00 -13.63 2.37
N PHE A 124 5.62 -12.67 3.06
CA PHE A 124 7.06 -12.65 3.30
C PHE A 124 7.34 -12.38 4.79
N TYR A 125 8.14 -13.24 5.41
CA TYR A 125 8.73 -12.96 6.71
C TYR A 125 10.03 -12.19 6.54
N THR A 126 10.35 -11.35 7.52
CA THR A 126 11.63 -10.63 7.58
C THR A 126 12.11 -10.49 9.03
N ASP A 127 13.43 -10.47 9.20
CA ASP A 127 14.09 -10.16 10.46
C ASP A 127 14.33 -8.65 10.62
N TRP A 128 13.97 -7.83 9.61
CA TRP A 128 14.10 -6.38 9.69
C TRP A 128 13.26 -5.79 10.83
N THR A 129 13.84 -4.82 11.54
CA THR A 129 13.14 -3.97 12.51
C THR A 129 13.49 -2.49 12.25
N PRO A 130 12.73 -1.54 12.82
CA PRO A 130 13.09 -0.12 12.78
C PRO A 130 14.45 0.22 13.40
N LEU A 131 15.08 -0.70 14.14
CA LEU A 131 16.42 -0.55 14.72
C LEU A 131 17.54 -1.18 13.89
N THR A 132 17.22 -1.79 12.74
CA THR A 132 18.25 -2.33 11.84
C THR A 132 19.23 -1.21 11.45
N ASP A 133 20.53 -1.48 11.60
CA ASP A 133 21.62 -0.53 11.33
C ASP A 133 21.60 0.77 12.18
N ARG A 134 20.98 0.74 13.37
CA ARG A 134 20.93 1.87 14.32
C ARG A 134 21.51 1.51 15.70
N PRO A 135 22.08 2.48 16.44
CA PRO A 135 22.25 3.89 16.06
C PRO A 135 23.39 4.11 15.06
N GLY A 136 23.33 5.22 14.33
CA GLY A 136 24.36 5.62 13.37
C GLY A 136 25.44 6.54 13.95
N LEU A 137 25.83 7.54 13.15
CA LEU A 137 26.87 8.52 13.51
C LEU A 137 26.42 9.58 14.52
N PHE A 138 25.12 9.79 14.64
CA PHE A 138 24.52 10.78 15.54
C PHE A 138 23.71 10.08 16.63
N PRO A 139 23.64 10.64 17.85
CA PRO A 139 22.77 10.11 18.88
C PRO A 139 21.30 10.12 18.44
N GLU A 140 20.59 9.05 18.73
CA GLU A 140 19.17 8.88 18.42
C GLU A 140 18.38 8.52 19.68
N ASP A 141 17.16 9.03 19.78
CA ASP A 141 16.27 8.74 20.91
C ASP A 141 15.47 7.47 20.63
N ILE A 142 16.09 6.31 20.89
CA ILE A 142 15.57 4.97 20.58
C ILE A 142 15.27 4.15 21.84
N ASP A 143 14.39 3.16 21.68
CA ASP A 143 14.10 2.13 22.67
C ASP A 143 14.60 0.76 22.19
N GLU A 144 15.76 0.32 22.70
CA GLU A 144 16.36 -0.98 22.35
C GLU A 144 15.62 -2.17 22.96
N SER A 145 14.75 -1.95 23.95
CA SER A 145 14.02 -3.04 24.63
C SER A 145 12.84 -3.57 23.80
N ASP A 146 12.31 -2.74 22.91
CA ASP A 146 11.24 -3.09 21.98
C ASP A 146 11.44 -2.35 20.64
N PRO A 147 12.01 -3.05 19.63
CA PRO A 147 12.30 -2.46 18.34
C PRO A 147 11.09 -1.85 17.62
N TRP A 148 9.87 -2.34 17.90
CA TRP A 148 8.64 -1.94 17.21
C TRP A 148 7.92 -0.75 17.85
N GLN A 149 8.50 -0.16 18.90
CA GLN A 149 7.98 1.08 19.47
C GLN A 149 7.87 2.16 18.39
N PHE A 150 6.76 2.91 18.39
CA PHE A 150 6.56 4.01 17.45
C PHE A 150 7.67 5.07 17.55
N ARG A 151 8.30 5.18 18.73
CA ARG A 151 9.51 5.99 18.97
C ARG A 151 10.64 5.68 17.98
N ASN A 152 10.81 4.40 17.63
CA ASN A 152 11.84 3.93 16.71
C ASN A 152 11.39 4.04 15.24
N VAL A 153 10.09 3.98 14.96
CA VAL A 153 9.54 4.05 13.59
C VAL A 153 9.51 5.48 13.05
N LEU A 154 9.15 6.45 13.89
CA LEU A 154 9.03 7.85 13.47
C LEU A 154 10.41 8.46 13.21
N VAL A 155 10.66 8.93 11.98
CA VAL A 155 11.83 9.75 11.64
C VAL A 155 11.70 11.10 12.33
N ARG A 156 12.72 11.51 13.09
CA ARG A 156 12.70 12.67 13.99
C ARG A 156 13.97 13.50 13.91
#